data_AF-A0A8T6QIX6-F1
#
_entry.id   AF-A0A8T6QIX6-F1
#
_cell.length_a   1.000
_cell.length_b   1.000
_cell.length_c   1.000
_cell.angle_alpha   90.00
_cell.angle_beta   90.00
_cell.angle_gamma   90.00
#
_symmetry.space_group_name_H-M   'P 1'
#
loop_
_entity.id
_entity.type
_entity.pdbx_description
1 polymer ?
#
loop_
_entity_poly.entity_id
_entity_poly.type
_entity_poly.pdbx_seq_one_letter_code
_entity_poly.pdbx_strand_id
1 'polypeptide(L)'
;SQDWLARVRQHQPQAAKLNSYQHFLRFGNAMLDKIASWRGELQLGHDVLFAPGAEAALDVRDPRGKLLLASHLGDVEVCRALAKIQGYKTINALVFSENAQRFKQIMQEMAPQAGINLMPVTDIGPETAILLKEKLDNGEWVAIVGDRIA
;
A
#
# COMPACT_ATOMS: atom_id res chain seq x y z
N SER A 1 -11.06 16.94 -10.66
CA SER A 1 -12.13 16.15 -9.99
C SER A 1 -13.35 15.95 -10.90
N GLN A 2 -13.90 17.02 -11.49
CA GLN A 2 -15.09 16.94 -12.36
C GLN A 2 -14.89 16.01 -13.57
N ASP A 3 -13.75 16.09 -14.27
CA ASP A 3 -13.48 15.21 -15.42
C ASP A 3 -13.44 13.72 -15.05
N TRP A 4 -12.87 13.41 -13.88
CA TRP A 4 -12.89 12.04 -13.35
C TRP A 4 -14.31 11.58 -13.04
N LEU A 5 -15.11 12.43 -12.38
CA LEU A 5 -16.51 12.13 -12.08
C LEU A 5 -17.33 11.95 -13.35
N ALA A 6 -17.08 12.73 -14.40
CA ALA A 6 -17.73 12.56 -15.70
C ALA A 6 -17.43 11.19 -16.30
N ARG A 7 -16.17 10.75 -16.29
CA ARG A 7 -15.77 9.40 -16.75
C ARG A 7 -16.41 8.29 -15.92
N VAL A 8 -16.44 8.44 -14.59
CA VAL A 8 -17.06 7.46 -13.69
C VAL A 8 -18.56 7.33 -13.97
N ARG A 9 -19.27 8.45 -14.17
CA ARG A 9 -20.71 8.44 -14.47
C ARG A 9 -21.05 7.73 -15.79
N GLN A 10 -20.13 7.75 -16.76
CA GLN A 10 -20.30 7.01 -18.02
C GLN A 10 -20.23 5.49 -17.83
N HIS A 11 -19.43 5.01 -16.88
CA HIS A 11 -19.22 3.57 -16.62
C HIS A 11 -20.07 3.04 -15.47
N GLN A 12 -20.48 3.91 -14.54
CA GLN A 12 -21.35 3.60 -13.40
C GLN A 12 -22.41 4.70 -13.23
N PRO A 13 -23.56 4.60 -13.92
CA PRO A 13 -24.63 5.60 -13.86
C PRO A 13 -25.17 5.82 -12.44
N GLN A 14 -25.16 4.79 -11.60
CA GLN A 14 -25.52 4.86 -10.17
C GLN A 14 -24.61 5.78 -9.34
N ALA A 15 -23.40 6.10 -9.83
CA ALA A 15 -22.48 7.04 -9.22
C ALA A 15 -22.83 8.51 -9.54
N ALA A 16 -23.96 8.80 -10.20
CA ALA A 16 -24.41 10.15 -10.56
C ALA A 16 -24.49 11.11 -9.36
N LYS A 17 -24.73 10.60 -8.15
CA LYS A 17 -24.79 11.40 -6.91
C LYS A 17 -23.43 11.84 -6.39
N LEU A 18 -22.32 11.29 -6.91
CA LEU A 18 -20.97 11.68 -6.51
C LEU A 18 -20.66 13.10 -7.00
N ASN A 19 -20.25 13.97 -6.08
CA ASN A 19 -19.82 15.33 -6.37
C ASN A 19 -18.35 15.57 -5.98
N SER A 20 -17.79 16.71 -6.42
CA SER A 20 -16.40 17.05 -6.14
C SER A 20 -16.09 17.08 -4.65
N TYR A 21 -17.01 17.56 -3.82
CA TYR A 21 -16.84 17.59 -2.37
C TYR A 21 -16.68 16.18 -1.78
N GLN A 22 -17.55 15.25 -2.14
CA GLN A 22 -17.45 13.85 -1.70
C GLN A 22 -16.17 13.17 -2.19
N HIS A 23 -15.72 13.50 -3.41
CA HIS A 23 -14.45 12.98 -3.92
C HIS A 23 -13.26 13.47 -3.08
N PHE A 24 -13.20 14.77 -2.76
CA PHE A 24 -12.16 15.31 -1.90
C PHE A 24 -12.26 14.79 -0.46
N LEU A 25 -13.47 14.63 0.07
CA LEU A 25 -13.69 14.03 1.39
C LEU A 25 -13.19 12.58 1.44
N ARG A 26 -13.45 11.79 0.39
CA ARG A 26 -12.91 10.41 0.26
C ARG A 26 -11.39 10.39 0.20
N PHE A 27 -10.79 11.33 -0.52
CA PHE A 27 -9.33 11.50 -0.52
C PHE A 27 -8.81 11.82 0.89
N GLY A 28 -9.46 12.74 1.61
CA GLY A 28 -9.13 13.06 3.01
C GLY A 28 -9.21 11.84 3.93
N ASN A 29 -10.30 11.07 3.86
CA ASN A 29 -10.44 9.84 4.65
C ASN A 29 -9.34 8.83 4.33
N ALA A 30 -9.02 8.63 3.04
CA ALA A 30 -7.92 7.73 2.65
C ALA A 30 -6.55 8.18 3.19
N MET A 31 -6.33 9.48 3.41
CA MET A 31 -5.12 9.95 4.10
C MET A 31 -5.14 9.64 5.60
N LEU A 32 -6.30 9.75 6.26
CA LEU A 32 -6.45 9.41 7.67
C LEU A 32 -6.25 7.91 7.89
N ASP A 33 -6.79 7.07 7.02
CA ASP A 33 -6.60 5.62 7.04
C ASP A 33 -5.11 5.26 6.97
N LYS A 34 -4.35 5.92 6.07
CA LYS A 34 -2.89 5.76 5.96
C LYS A 34 -2.17 6.13 7.27
N ILE A 35 -2.56 7.22 7.92
CA ILE A 35 -1.97 7.63 9.19
C ILE A 35 -2.28 6.60 10.29
N ALA A 36 -3.52 6.12 10.40
CA ALA A 36 -3.90 5.08 11.35
C ALA A 36 -3.11 3.77 11.09
N SER A 37 -2.96 3.40 9.83
CA SER A 37 -2.14 2.27 9.37
C SER A 37 -0.69 2.39 9.84
N TRP A 38 -0.08 3.56 9.67
CA TRP A 38 1.29 3.83 10.10
C TRP A 38 1.52 3.75 11.59
N ARG A 39 0.54 4.24 12.35
CA ARG A 39 0.55 4.17 13.81
C ARG A 39 0.27 2.77 14.34
N GLY A 40 -0.14 1.84 13.47
CA GLY A 40 -0.49 0.46 13.84
C GLY A 40 -1.83 0.39 14.59
N GLU A 41 -2.72 1.35 14.35
CA GLU A 41 -4.02 1.47 15.04
C GLU A 41 -5.11 0.63 14.37
N LEU A 42 -4.83 0.06 13.19
CA LEU A 42 -5.77 -0.79 12.45
C LEU A 42 -5.86 -2.19 13.07
N GLN A 43 -7.09 -2.65 13.32
CA GLN A 43 -7.36 -3.96 13.89
C GLN A 43 -7.77 -4.96 12.81
N LEU A 44 -7.09 -6.11 12.77
CA LEU A 44 -7.44 -7.23 11.91
C LEU A 44 -8.82 -7.79 12.29
N GLY A 45 -9.67 -8.03 11.30
CA GLY A 45 -11.04 -8.52 11.52
C GLY A 45 -12.07 -7.44 11.82
N HIS A 46 -11.64 -6.18 12.01
CA HIS A 46 -12.52 -5.02 12.15
C HIS A 46 -12.26 -3.98 11.06
N ASP A 47 -11.08 -3.36 11.08
CA ASP A 47 -10.69 -2.32 10.12
C ASP A 47 -10.07 -2.90 8.85
N VAL A 48 -9.43 -4.07 8.99
CA VAL A 48 -8.80 -4.81 7.90
C VAL A 48 -9.49 -6.15 7.74
N LEU A 49 -10.15 -6.32 6.59
CA LEU A 49 -10.85 -7.54 6.22
C LEU A 49 -10.16 -8.18 5.01
N PHE A 50 -9.92 -9.48 5.10
CA PHE A 50 -9.44 -10.24 3.95
C PHE A 50 -10.59 -10.51 2.99
N ALA A 51 -10.34 -10.28 1.70
CA ALA A 51 -11.22 -10.81 0.66
C ALA A 51 -11.24 -12.35 0.73
N PRO A 52 -12.33 -13.00 0.28
CA PRO A 52 -12.40 -14.46 0.25
C PRO A 52 -11.17 -15.08 -0.43
N GLY A 53 -10.50 -16.00 0.27
CA GLY A 53 -9.29 -16.69 -0.21
C GLY A 53 -7.98 -15.89 -0.09
N ALA A 54 -8.02 -14.60 0.26
CA ALA A 54 -6.81 -13.79 0.37
C ALA A 54 -5.90 -14.23 1.53
N GLU A 55 -6.47 -14.57 2.69
CA GLU A 55 -5.70 -15.05 3.84
C GLU A 55 -4.99 -16.39 3.53
N ALA A 56 -5.68 -17.30 2.84
CA ALA A 56 -5.11 -18.57 2.40
C ALA A 56 -4.04 -18.39 1.32
N ALA A 57 -4.18 -17.43 0.41
CA ALA A 57 -3.14 -17.09 -0.56
C ALA A 57 -1.91 -16.46 0.11
N LEU A 58 -2.14 -15.62 1.12
CA LEU A 58 -1.09 -15.00 1.91
C LEU A 58 -0.33 -16.00 2.77
N ASP A 59 -0.98 -17.08 3.25
CA ASP A 59 -0.40 -18.18 4.04
C ASP A 59 0.88 -17.76 4.76
N VAL A 60 0.73 -17.02 5.86
CA VAL A 60 1.84 -16.36 6.56
C VAL A 60 2.87 -17.38 7.08
N ARG A 61 2.47 -18.66 7.22
CA ARG A 61 3.33 -19.76 7.66
C ARG A 61 4.20 -20.34 6.54
N ASP A 62 3.89 -20.05 5.28
CA ASP A 62 4.71 -20.46 4.14
C ASP A 62 6.11 -19.84 4.27
N PRO A 63 7.19 -20.64 4.29
CA PRO A 63 8.54 -20.12 4.40
C PRO A 63 8.98 -19.31 3.16
N ARG A 64 8.32 -19.49 2.01
CA ARG A 64 8.71 -18.85 0.75
C ARG A 64 8.45 -17.34 0.74
N GLY A 65 9.26 -16.60 0.00
CA GLY A 65 9.04 -15.20 -0.28
C GLY A 65 7.84 -15.00 -1.21
N LYS A 66 7.17 -13.85 -1.08
CA LYS A 66 5.99 -13.52 -1.88
C LYS A 66 6.11 -12.14 -2.49
N LEU A 67 5.80 -12.03 -3.78
CA LEU A 67 5.65 -10.76 -4.48
C LEU A 67 4.19 -10.32 -4.40
N LEU A 68 3.95 -9.19 -3.75
CA LEU A 68 2.65 -8.54 -3.63
C LEU A 68 2.57 -7.41 -4.65
N LEU A 69 1.65 -7.54 -5.60
CA LEU A 69 1.35 -6.48 -6.56
C LEU A 69 0.16 -5.69 -6.06
N ALA A 70 0.39 -4.39 -5.84
CA ALA A 70 -0.61 -3.44 -5.38
C ALA A 70 -0.94 -2.41 -6.47
N SER A 71 -2.04 -1.69 -6.26
CA SER A 71 -2.39 -0.50 -7.03
C SER A 71 -2.47 0.70 -6.08
N HIS A 72 -2.41 1.93 -6.60
CA HIS A 72 -2.64 3.14 -5.83
C HIS A 72 -4.11 3.30 -5.38
N LEU A 73 -4.98 2.32 -5.66
CA LEU A 73 -6.36 2.28 -5.17
C LEU A 73 -6.42 1.72 -3.75
N GLY A 74 -7.02 2.48 -2.84
CA GLY A 74 -7.16 2.10 -1.44
C GLY A 74 -5.92 2.44 -0.60
N ASP A 75 -5.64 1.60 0.40
CA ASP A 75 -4.50 1.79 1.30
C ASP A 75 -3.55 0.60 1.25
N VAL A 76 -2.47 0.75 0.47
CA VAL A 76 -1.38 -0.24 0.36
C VAL A 76 -0.58 -0.35 1.66
N GLU A 77 -0.63 0.66 2.54
CA GLU A 77 0.07 0.65 3.82
C GLU A 77 -0.49 -0.40 4.77
N VAL A 78 -1.73 -0.85 4.55
CA VAL A 78 -2.34 -1.96 5.31
C VAL A 78 -1.49 -3.23 5.22
N CYS A 79 -0.88 -3.54 4.06
CA CYS A 79 0.03 -4.69 3.92
C CYS A 79 1.24 -4.55 4.86
N ARG A 80 1.72 -3.33 5.06
CA ARG A 80 2.84 -3.02 5.95
C ARG A 80 2.44 -3.05 7.42
N ALA A 81 1.24 -2.57 7.75
CA ALA A 81 0.65 -2.71 9.09
C ALA A 81 0.45 -4.20 9.46
N LEU A 82 -0.03 -5.01 8.53
CA LEU A 82 -0.16 -6.47 8.64
C LEU A 82 1.17 -7.13 9.05
N ALA A 83 2.29 -6.76 8.43
CA ALA A 83 3.62 -7.28 8.75
C ALA A 83 3.99 -7.05 10.22
N LYS A 84 3.71 -5.84 10.71
CA LYS A 84 4.10 -5.39 12.05
C LYS A 84 3.21 -5.98 13.14
N ILE A 85 1.92 -6.12 12.87
CA ILE A 85 0.94 -6.69 13.82
C ILE A 85 1.19 -8.17 14.04
N GLN A 86 1.58 -8.91 12.99
CA GLN A 86 1.75 -10.35 13.08
C GLN A 86 3.17 -10.80 13.42
N GLY A 87 4.22 -9.99 13.20
CA GLY A 87 5.60 -10.31 13.62
C GLY A 87 6.23 -11.55 12.95
N TYR A 88 5.54 -12.21 12.02
CA TYR A 88 5.97 -13.48 11.43
C TYR A 88 6.76 -13.33 10.12
N LYS A 89 6.69 -12.19 9.42
CA LYS A 89 7.32 -11.99 8.10
C LYS A 89 7.84 -10.57 7.90
N THR A 90 9.03 -10.46 7.32
CA THR A 90 9.58 -9.21 6.81
C THR A 90 8.94 -8.86 5.48
N ILE A 91 8.30 -7.68 5.38
CA ILE A 91 7.76 -7.14 4.13
C ILE A 91 8.57 -5.92 3.73
N ASN A 92 9.11 -5.92 2.51
CA ASN A 92 9.83 -4.82 1.88
C ASN A 92 8.92 -4.12 0.88
N ALA A 93 8.70 -2.82 1.03
CA ALA A 93 7.83 -2.05 0.13
C ALA A 93 8.66 -1.09 -0.72
N LEU A 94 8.50 -1.14 -2.04
CA LEU A 94 9.13 -0.20 -2.94
C LEU A 94 8.35 1.12 -2.93
N VAL A 95 9.06 2.23 -2.76
CA VAL A 95 8.48 3.57 -2.72
C VAL A 95 9.19 4.49 -3.69
N PHE A 96 8.45 5.01 -4.66
CA PHE A 96 8.96 6.04 -5.58
C PHE A 96 9.07 7.37 -4.86
N SER A 97 10.30 7.89 -4.72
CA SER A 97 10.60 8.91 -3.72
C SER A 97 10.82 10.34 -4.24
N GLU A 98 10.82 10.55 -5.55
CA GLU A 98 11.21 11.83 -6.16
C GLU A 98 10.36 13.04 -5.74
N ASN A 99 9.07 12.88 -5.43
CA ASN A 99 8.16 14.01 -5.15
C ASN A 99 7.44 13.97 -3.78
N ALA A 100 7.94 13.20 -2.82
CA ALA A 100 7.21 12.90 -1.57
C ALA A 100 7.86 13.44 -0.28
N GLN A 101 8.69 14.49 -0.34
CA GLN A 101 9.44 14.98 0.84
C GLN A 101 8.57 15.33 2.05
N ARG A 102 7.47 16.07 1.87
CA ARG A 102 6.54 16.41 2.97
C ARG A 102 5.84 15.18 3.54
N PHE A 103 5.53 14.21 2.69
CA PHE A 103 4.89 12.96 3.10
C PHE A 103 5.85 12.10 3.92
N LYS A 104 7.12 12.01 3.50
CA LYS A 104 8.18 11.36 4.28
C LYS A 104 8.38 12.03 5.64
N GLN A 105 8.39 13.37 5.69
CA GLN A 105 8.53 14.10 6.95
C GLN A 105 7.39 13.77 7.92
N ILE A 106 6.13 13.87 7.47
CA ILE A 106 4.96 13.53 8.30
C ILE A 106 5.02 12.07 8.76
N MET A 107 5.38 11.15 7.86
CA MET A 107 5.52 9.73 8.18
C MET A 107 6.59 9.51 9.26
N GLN A 108 7.75 10.15 9.15
CA GLN A 108 8.84 10.04 10.13
C GLN A 108 8.47 10.63 11.49
N GLU A 109 7.76 11.75 11.52
CA GLU A 109 7.31 12.41 12.76
C GLU A 109 6.22 11.60 13.47
N MET A 110 5.25 11.07 12.73
CA MET A 110 4.08 10.39 13.30
C MET A 110 4.33 8.93 13.62
N ALA A 111 5.17 8.26 12.83
CA ALA A 111 5.46 6.84 12.97
C ALA A 111 6.87 6.55 12.46
N PRO A 112 7.93 6.82 13.23
CA PRO A 112 9.31 6.60 12.79
C PRO A 112 9.59 5.12 12.44
N GLN A 113 8.86 4.20 13.08
CA GLN A 113 8.86 2.76 12.77
C GLN A 113 8.19 2.44 11.42
N ALA A 114 7.49 3.39 10.81
CA ALA A 114 6.84 3.23 9.52
C ALA A 114 7.82 3.23 8.34
N GLY A 115 9.02 3.81 8.52
CA GLY A 115 10.07 3.80 7.51
C GLY A 115 10.81 2.47 7.37
N ILE A 116 10.55 1.50 8.24
CA ILE A 116 11.24 0.21 8.25
C ILE A 116 10.83 -0.60 7.01
N ASN A 117 11.84 -1.11 6.30
CA ASN A 117 11.73 -1.88 5.05
C ASN A 117 11.08 -1.11 3.89
N LEU A 118 11.11 0.23 3.91
CA LEU A 118 10.82 1.04 2.72
C LEU A 118 12.09 1.12 1.86
N MET A 119 11.97 0.64 0.62
CA MET A 119 13.04 0.68 -0.36
C MET A 119 12.77 1.85 -1.32
N PRO A 120 13.40 3.02 -1.13
CA PRO A 120 13.27 4.11 -2.08
C PRO A 120 13.88 3.69 -3.41
N VAL A 121 13.09 3.79 -4.47
CA VAL A 121 13.55 3.53 -5.84
C VAL A 121 13.24 4.74 -6.71
N THR A 122 14.15 5.06 -7.61
CA THR A 122 13.98 6.05 -8.69
C THR A 122 13.56 5.35 -9.97
N ASP A 123 14.21 4.23 -10.29
CA ASP A 123 13.91 3.37 -11.42
C ASP A 123 14.04 1.89 -11.00
N ILE A 124 13.42 0.98 -11.75
CA ILE A 124 13.52 -0.47 -11.53
C ILE A 124 14.46 -1.05 -12.59
N GLY A 125 15.75 -1.11 -12.24
CA GLY A 125 16.81 -1.67 -13.08
C GLY A 125 17.18 -3.12 -12.74
N PRO A 126 18.20 -3.68 -13.43
CA PRO A 126 18.73 -5.02 -13.14
C PRO A 126 19.21 -5.18 -11.69
N GLU A 127 19.82 -4.13 -11.12
CA GLU A 127 20.27 -4.11 -9.73
C GLU A 127 19.10 -4.25 -8.74
N THR A 128 18.01 -3.52 -9.00
CA THR A 128 16.78 -3.62 -8.21
C THR A 128 16.21 -5.03 -8.34
N ALA A 129 16.12 -5.56 -9.56
CA ALA A 129 15.60 -6.91 -9.80
C ALA A 129 16.41 -8.00 -9.07
N ILE A 130 17.75 -7.91 -9.05
CA ILE A 130 18.62 -8.83 -8.30
C ILE A 130 18.34 -8.72 -6.80
N LEU A 131 18.31 -7.49 -6.26
CA LEU A 131 18.02 -7.25 -4.84
C LEU A 131 16.65 -7.79 -4.43
N LEU A 132 15.61 -7.57 -5.24
CA LEU A 132 14.28 -8.10 -4.96
C LEU A 132 14.25 -9.62 -5.01
N LYS A 133 15.01 -10.24 -5.92
CA LYS A 133 15.16 -11.69 -5.97
C LYS A 133 15.81 -12.23 -4.71
N GLU A 134 16.92 -11.65 -4.26
CA GLU A 134 17.59 -12.06 -3.02
C GLU A 134 16.64 -12.01 -1.81
N LYS A 135 15.80 -10.97 -1.75
CA LYS A 135 14.79 -10.81 -0.71
C LYS A 135 13.75 -11.92 -0.74
N LEU A 136 13.24 -12.25 -1.92
CA LEU A 136 12.28 -13.34 -2.10
C LEU A 136 12.90 -14.71 -1.77
N ASP A 137 14.15 -14.93 -2.18
CA ASP A 137 14.90 -16.17 -1.92
C ASP A 137 15.15 -16.36 -0.41
N ASN A 138 15.27 -15.27 0.35
CA ASN A 138 15.38 -15.28 1.82
C ASN A 138 14.03 -15.48 2.55
N GLY A 139 12.93 -15.70 1.82
CA GLY A 139 11.61 -15.87 2.44
C GLY A 139 10.91 -14.57 2.83
N GLU A 140 11.48 -13.42 2.46
CA GLU A 140 10.89 -12.09 2.69
C GLU A 140 9.81 -11.79 1.65
N TRP A 141 8.86 -10.93 1.99
CA TRP A 141 7.85 -10.46 1.04
C TRP A 141 8.28 -9.14 0.44
N VAL A 142 7.91 -8.92 -0.82
CA VAL A 142 8.18 -7.70 -1.56
C VAL A 142 6.86 -7.14 -2.06
N ALA A 143 6.54 -5.88 -1.75
CA ALA A 143 5.36 -5.18 -2.21
C ALA A 143 5.74 -4.10 -3.23
N ILE A 144 5.11 -4.15 -4.41
CA ILE A 144 5.33 -3.21 -5.50
C ILE A 144 3.98 -2.68 -5.98
N VAL A 145 3.89 -1.36 -6.15
CA VAL A 145 2.71 -0.75 -6.78
C VAL A 145 2.90 -0.76 -8.29
N GLY A 146 2.12 -1.57 -9.00
CA GLY A 146 2.30 -1.91 -10.42
C GLY A 146 1.31 -1.27 -11.39
N ASP A 147 0.49 -0.32 -10.93
CA ASP A 147 -0.58 0.30 -11.73
C ASP A 147 -0.17 1.61 -12.42
N ARG A 148 1.11 1.99 -12.34
CA ARG A 148 1.69 3.14 -13.04
C ARG A 148 2.97 2.72 -13.74
N ILE A 149 3.18 3.28 -14.93
CA ILE A 149 4.45 3.20 -15.65
C ILE A 149 5.32 4.30 -15.02
N ALA A 150 6.52 3.92 -14.56
CA ALA A 150 7.56 4.84 -14.14
C ALA A 150 8.18 5.52 -15.38
#